data_AF-A0A085MCB8-F1
#
_entry.id   AF-A0A085MCB8-F1
#
_cell.length_a   1.000
_cell.length_b   1.000
_cell.length_c   1.000
_cell.angle_alpha   90.00
_cell.angle_beta   90.00
_cell.angle_gamma   90.00
#
_symmetry.space_group_name_H-M   'P 1'
#
loop_
_entity.id
_entity.type
_entity.pdbx_description
1 polymer ?
#
loop_
_entity_poly.entity_id
_entity_poly.type
_entity_poly.pdbx_seq_one_letter_code
_entity_poly.pdbx_strand_id
1 'polypeptide(L)'
;MVGNKIAIAVHGGAGIICREDVPTDLENEYRQELRDALIAGFNSLLAGDSCLEAAVQSTLLLENCPLFNAGKGSVMSCDGTFELDAGLMCGADGRAAGATNLKRIKNPIRLAEAILLKTNHCILGGQGAEQFALEAGLEFCEENYFYTERRSKGLNAFLKAGKSFRKSHSLQNDGNSCFYGSAGTVGAVTLDQMGHLASTSSTGGTTGKMPGRLSDTCVPGAGYFANKFLAVSGTGDGDFFLQRSICYDVAAVVEYAKMSLKEACEHAVFVKMADCHAGLIALDRNGNVACPFNTEGMFHAYLMPNEEIAVRIWKNDIVGRMAMQEEPMLGGVELLEEKELQGFLSQEEYTELLAAYISQNELQLALFLWRRIPSHLKKESSDLTAIWEVGKNLFRMEYSLALAALNRDWSDKMKPVVETIRTSINNYVFTAVEKAYSCISVKSLAALLGKLEDEVLQESLKRGWTADDDPSYLKPVQPVVIEDPNAEDDFVKTMIRQTKFFENTLTE
;
A
#
# COMPACT_ATOMS: atom_id res chain seq x y z
N MET A 1 3.67 19.96 -20.99
CA MET A 1 2.40 19.77 -20.26
C MET A 1 2.73 19.03 -18.97
N VAL A 2 2.50 19.63 -17.81
CA VAL A 2 2.66 18.94 -16.52
C VAL A 2 1.42 18.08 -16.36
N GLY A 3 1.53 16.78 -16.64
CA GLY A 3 0.46 15.82 -16.38
C GLY A 3 0.13 15.76 -14.89
N ASN A 4 -1.07 15.28 -14.54
CA ASN A 4 -1.55 15.07 -13.17
C ASN A 4 -0.56 14.20 -12.34
N LYS A 5 0.45 14.82 -11.72
CA LYS A 5 1.48 14.16 -10.92
C LYS A 5 1.14 14.17 -9.42
N ILE A 6 -0.13 14.11 -9.06
CA ILE A 6 -0.47 13.97 -7.64
C ILE A 6 -0.11 12.55 -7.21
N ALA A 7 0.65 12.45 -6.12
CA ALA A 7 0.93 11.18 -5.47
C ALA A 7 0.99 11.39 -3.96
N ILE A 8 0.63 10.35 -3.21
CA ILE A 8 0.61 10.39 -1.75
C ILE A 8 0.89 9.00 -1.20
N ALA A 9 1.62 8.93 -0.08
CA ALA A 9 1.72 7.74 0.74
C ALA A 9 1.56 8.09 2.21
N VAL A 10 1.00 7.16 2.98
CA VAL A 10 0.82 7.25 4.43
C VAL A 10 1.26 5.95 5.09
N HIS A 11 1.74 6.02 6.33
CA HIS A 11 2.00 4.85 7.16
C HIS A 11 1.40 4.99 8.56
N GLY A 12 0.90 3.88 9.09
CA GLY A 12 0.44 3.68 10.47
C GLY A 12 1.48 2.99 11.37
N GLY A 13 2.68 2.72 10.82
CA GLY A 13 3.84 2.27 11.56
C GLY A 13 4.30 0.83 11.29
N ALA A 14 5.60 0.61 11.44
CA ALA A 14 6.25 -0.70 11.39
C ALA A 14 6.53 -1.21 12.82
N GLY A 15 6.51 -2.52 13.02
CA GLY A 15 6.93 -3.11 14.30
C GLY A 15 6.55 -4.58 14.45
N ILE A 16 6.59 -5.06 15.69
CA ILE A 16 6.21 -6.44 16.04
C ILE A 16 4.69 -6.55 15.99
N ILE A 17 4.18 -6.97 14.82
CA ILE A 17 2.77 -7.26 14.59
C ILE A 17 2.73 -8.73 14.13
N CYS A 18 2.10 -9.59 14.92
CA CYS A 18 1.88 -10.99 14.54
C CYS A 18 0.55 -11.08 13.81
N ARG A 19 0.57 -11.51 12.54
CA ARG A 19 -0.64 -11.59 11.70
C ARG A 19 -1.71 -12.46 12.33
N GLU A 20 -1.29 -13.54 13.00
CA GLU A 20 -2.15 -14.50 13.69
C GLU A 20 -2.88 -13.88 14.89
N ASP A 21 -2.34 -12.80 15.47
CA ASP A 21 -2.90 -12.10 16.62
C ASP A 21 -3.84 -10.94 16.21
N VAL A 22 -3.99 -10.65 14.91
CA VAL A 22 -4.87 -9.58 14.41
C VAL A 22 -6.18 -10.18 13.90
N PRO A 23 -7.31 -9.96 14.59
CA PRO A 23 -8.62 -10.37 14.07
C PRO A 23 -8.93 -9.70 12.73
N THR A 24 -9.59 -10.41 11.80
CA THR A 24 -9.91 -9.91 10.47
C THR A 24 -10.69 -8.59 10.49
N ASP A 25 -11.65 -8.44 11.41
CA ASP A 25 -12.43 -7.20 11.54
C ASP A 25 -11.54 -6.01 11.92
N LEU A 26 -10.59 -6.23 12.82
CA LEU A 26 -9.64 -5.21 13.25
C LEU A 26 -8.64 -4.88 12.13
N GLU A 27 -8.21 -5.88 11.36
CA GLU A 27 -7.39 -5.64 10.16
C GLU A 27 -8.15 -4.76 9.15
N ASN A 28 -9.44 -5.03 8.93
CA ASN A 28 -10.28 -4.22 8.05
C ASN A 28 -10.45 -2.79 8.55
N GLU A 29 -10.62 -2.59 9.87
CA GLU A 29 -10.62 -1.26 10.48
C GLU A 29 -9.30 -0.51 10.21
N TYR A 30 -8.15 -1.18 10.39
CA TYR A 30 -6.85 -0.61 10.06
C TYR A 30 -6.73 -0.18 8.60
N ARG A 31 -7.17 -1.04 7.67
CA ARG A 31 -7.15 -0.76 6.23
C ARG A 31 -8.04 0.43 5.88
N GLN A 32 -9.22 0.50 6.48
CA GLN A 32 -10.16 1.61 6.27
C GLN A 32 -9.57 2.94 6.77
N GLU A 33 -9.02 2.97 7.98
CA GLU A 33 -8.45 4.18 8.58
C GLU A 33 -7.20 4.67 7.80
N LEU A 34 -6.36 3.76 7.30
CA LEU A 34 -5.26 4.11 6.38
C LEU A 34 -5.78 4.73 5.08
N ARG A 35 -6.84 4.16 4.52
CA ARG A 35 -7.46 4.66 3.28
C ARG A 35 -8.05 6.05 3.50
N ASP A 36 -8.74 6.27 4.60
CA ASP A 36 -9.37 7.56 4.92
C ASP A 36 -8.31 8.65 5.17
N ALA A 37 -7.23 8.32 5.88
CA ALA A 37 -6.09 9.22 6.04
C ALA A 37 -5.46 9.60 4.70
N LEU A 38 -5.28 8.64 3.79
CA LEU A 38 -4.76 8.90 2.45
C LEU A 38 -5.72 9.77 1.61
N ILE A 39 -7.02 9.46 1.64
CA ILE A 39 -8.06 10.20 0.91
C ILE A 39 -8.13 11.65 1.39
N ALA A 40 -7.99 11.90 2.70
CA ALA A 40 -8.01 13.26 3.22
C ALA A 40 -6.86 14.13 2.68
N GLY A 41 -5.64 13.60 2.67
CA GLY A 41 -4.50 14.30 2.07
C GLY A 41 -4.67 14.47 0.56
N PHE A 42 -5.17 13.44 -0.14
CA PHE A 42 -5.44 13.52 -1.57
C PHE A 42 -6.50 14.58 -1.92
N ASN A 43 -7.60 14.64 -1.15
CA ASN A 43 -8.65 15.65 -1.34
C ASN A 43 -8.12 17.08 -1.09
N SER A 44 -7.21 17.26 -0.13
CA SER A 44 -6.53 18.55 0.10
C SER A 44 -5.69 18.95 -1.12
N LEU A 45 -4.94 18.01 -1.72
CA LEU A 45 -4.20 18.26 -2.98
C LEU A 45 -5.13 18.60 -4.15
N LEU A 46 -6.29 17.92 -4.26
CA LEU A 46 -7.29 18.24 -5.30
C LEU A 46 -7.95 19.60 -5.09
N ALA A 47 -8.10 20.04 -3.84
CA ALA A 47 -8.62 21.36 -3.49
C ALA A 47 -7.61 22.50 -3.78
N GLY A 48 -6.37 22.16 -4.12
CA GLY A 48 -5.32 23.13 -4.41
C GLY A 48 -4.57 23.62 -3.17
N ASP A 49 -4.71 22.93 -2.04
CA ASP A 49 -3.90 23.20 -0.86
C ASP A 49 -2.43 22.82 -1.10
N SER A 50 -1.54 23.34 -0.24
CA SER A 50 -0.12 23.00 -0.32
C SER A 50 0.15 21.52 -0.01
N CYS A 51 1.24 20.96 -0.56
CA CYS A 51 1.73 19.63 -0.16
C CYS A 51 1.83 19.44 1.35
N LEU A 52 2.30 20.47 2.04
CA LEU A 52 2.50 20.41 3.48
C LEU A 52 1.16 20.23 4.21
N GLU A 53 0.17 21.05 3.88
CA GLU A 53 -1.18 20.92 4.46
C GLU A 53 -1.78 19.55 4.15
N ALA A 54 -1.64 19.03 2.92
CA ALA A 54 -2.12 17.70 2.59
C ALA A 54 -1.48 16.59 3.45
N ALA A 55 -0.17 16.65 3.67
CA ALA A 55 0.53 15.71 4.55
C ALA A 55 0.08 15.86 6.02
N VAL A 56 -0.14 17.10 6.47
CA VAL A 56 -0.67 17.41 7.80
C VAL A 56 -2.08 16.85 7.97
N GLN A 57 -2.97 16.96 6.97
CA GLN A 57 -4.33 16.42 7.02
C GLN A 57 -4.36 14.90 7.15
N SER A 58 -3.54 14.18 6.37
CA SER A 58 -3.39 12.73 6.52
C SER A 58 -2.89 12.35 7.91
N THR A 59 -1.86 13.04 8.40
CA THR A 59 -1.28 12.77 9.72
C THR A 59 -2.26 13.07 10.86
N LEU A 60 -3.05 14.15 10.71
CA LEU A 60 -4.06 14.56 11.68
C LEU A 60 -5.15 13.50 11.85
N LEU A 61 -5.59 12.87 10.75
CA LEU A 61 -6.54 11.75 10.82
C LEU A 61 -5.96 10.57 11.59
N LEU A 62 -4.69 10.21 11.33
CA LEU A 62 -4.00 9.14 12.04
C LEU A 62 -3.79 9.48 13.53
N GLU A 63 -3.52 10.75 13.88
CA GLU A 63 -3.43 11.20 15.29
C GLU A 63 -4.78 11.14 16.02
N ASN A 64 -5.90 11.28 15.32
CA ASN A 64 -7.22 11.23 15.92
C ASN A 64 -7.76 9.79 16.02
N CYS A 65 -7.09 8.83 15.38
CA CYS A 65 -7.49 7.43 15.32
C CYS A 65 -6.83 6.61 16.45
N PRO A 66 -7.61 5.99 17.37
CA PRO A 66 -7.08 5.25 18.52
C PRO A 66 -6.30 3.98 18.15
N LEU A 67 -6.35 3.57 16.88
CA LEU A 67 -5.67 2.38 16.38
C LEU A 67 -4.16 2.60 16.18
N PHE A 68 -3.73 3.84 15.97
CA PHE A 68 -2.32 4.16 15.72
C PHE A 68 -1.62 4.71 16.98
N ASN A 69 -0.30 4.82 16.92
CA ASN A 69 0.52 5.32 18.04
C ASN A 69 0.94 6.76 17.77
N ALA A 70 -0.04 7.65 17.69
CA ALA A 70 0.15 9.08 17.57
C ALA A 70 -1.12 9.76 18.05
N GLY A 71 -1.02 10.90 18.73
CA GLY A 71 -2.19 11.54 19.33
C GLY A 71 -2.99 10.55 20.19
N LYS A 72 -4.29 10.42 19.89
CA LYS A 72 -5.18 9.43 20.50
C LYS A 72 -4.67 8.02 20.24
N GLY A 73 -4.43 7.24 21.30
CA GLY A 73 -3.86 5.89 21.17
C GLY A 73 -2.34 5.83 21.27
N SER A 74 -1.69 6.93 21.65
CA SER A 74 -0.26 6.94 21.99
C SER A 74 0.11 5.91 23.05
N VAL A 75 1.32 5.35 22.94
CA VAL A 75 1.90 4.49 23.97
C VAL A 75 2.31 5.30 25.22
N MET A 76 2.44 4.61 26.34
CA MET A 76 2.82 5.21 27.62
C MET A 76 4.30 5.00 27.94
N SER A 77 4.88 5.96 28.64
CA SER A 77 6.18 5.86 29.31
C SER A 77 6.16 4.82 30.45
N CYS A 78 7.33 4.53 31.01
CA CYS A 78 7.45 3.56 32.11
C CYS A 78 6.76 3.98 33.42
N ASP A 79 6.39 5.26 33.56
CA ASP A 79 5.61 5.79 34.69
C ASP A 79 4.12 5.93 34.38
N GLY A 80 3.67 5.48 33.20
CA GLY A 80 2.26 5.48 32.82
C GLY A 80 1.74 6.81 32.28
N THR A 81 2.62 7.74 31.93
CA THR A 81 2.26 9.04 31.33
C THR A 81 2.42 9.04 29.81
N PHE A 82 1.94 10.09 29.15
CA PHE A 82 2.08 10.27 27.70
C PHE A 82 3.04 11.42 27.37
N GLU A 83 3.89 11.19 26.37
CA GLU A 83 4.77 12.21 25.81
C GLU A 83 4.76 12.05 24.30
N LEU A 84 4.37 13.08 23.55
CA LEU A 84 4.16 13.00 22.11
C LEU A 84 5.20 13.82 21.36
N ASP A 85 5.59 13.31 20.19
CA ASP A 85 6.54 13.93 19.28
C ASP A 85 5.92 14.01 17.88
N ALA A 86 6.18 15.10 17.15
CA ALA A 86 5.80 15.24 15.74
C ALA A 86 6.79 16.14 15.00
N GLY A 87 6.82 16.02 13.68
CA GLY A 87 7.66 16.84 12.84
C GLY A 87 7.20 16.85 11.39
N LEU A 88 7.62 17.89 10.68
CA LEU A 88 7.30 18.09 9.27
C LEU A 88 8.37 18.87 8.52
N MET A 89 8.42 18.68 7.21
CA MET A 89 9.35 19.36 6.31
C MET A 89 8.69 19.71 4.99
N CYS A 90 8.86 20.96 4.56
CA CYS A 90 8.47 21.44 3.25
C CYS A 90 9.65 21.29 2.29
N GLY A 91 9.51 20.46 1.26
CA GLY A 91 10.57 20.22 0.28
C GLY A 91 10.83 21.38 -0.67
N ALA A 92 9.88 22.31 -0.83
CA ALA A 92 9.99 23.45 -1.73
C ALA A 92 11.00 24.50 -1.25
N ASP A 93 11.00 24.80 0.06
CA ASP A 93 11.88 25.80 0.67
C ASP A 93 12.88 25.19 1.68
N GLY A 94 12.77 23.89 1.95
CA GLY A 94 13.65 23.15 2.87
C GLY A 94 13.41 23.48 4.35
N ARG A 95 12.38 24.26 4.69
CA ARG A 95 12.06 24.54 6.09
C ARG A 95 11.49 23.29 6.75
N ALA A 96 11.93 23.04 7.96
CA ALA A 96 11.49 21.91 8.77
C ALA A 96 11.17 22.38 10.20
N ALA A 97 10.22 21.70 10.84
CA ALA A 97 9.87 21.95 12.21
C ALA A 97 9.56 20.65 12.97
N GLY A 98 9.86 20.63 14.27
CA GLY A 98 9.59 19.52 15.19
C GLY A 98 9.03 20.02 16.52
N ALA A 99 8.14 19.23 17.10
CA ALA A 99 7.58 19.43 18.44
C ALA A 99 7.78 18.14 19.25
N THR A 100 8.21 18.24 20.51
CA THR A 100 8.62 17.06 21.28
C THR A 100 8.30 17.16 22.77
N ASN A 101 8.20 16.01 23.45
CA ASN A 101 7.85 15.91 24.88
C ASN A 101 6.55 16.66 25.23
N LEU A 102 5.56 16.60 24.34
CA LEU A 102 4.24 17.22 24.54
C LEU A 102 3.37 16.33 25.42
N LYS A 103 2.58 16.92 26.31
CA LYS A 103 1.73 16.18 27.26
C LYS A 103 0.25 16.48 27.13
N ARG A 104 -0.10 17.64 26.56
CA ARG A 104 -1.48 18.16 26.56
C ARG A 104 -1.94 18.69 25.21
N ILE A 105 -1.14 18.57 24.17
CA ILE A 105 -1.50 19.03 22.83
C ILE A 105 -2.21 17.89 22.11
N LYS A 106 -3.47 18.11 21.73
CA LYS A 106 -4.31 17.08 21.13
C LYS A 106 -3.72 16.53 19.82
N ASN A 107 -3.21 17.44 18.98
CA ASN A 107 -2.65 17.14 17.67
C ASN A 107 -1.23 17.69 17.53
N PRO A 108 -0.20 16.93 17.93
CA PRO A 108 1.21 17.29 17.83
C PRO A 108 1.64 17.83 16.46
N ILE A 109 1.13 17.28 15.35
CA ILE A 109 1.50 17.73 14.00
C ILE A 109 1.11 19.19 13.72
N ARG A 110 -0.02 19.67 14.27
CA ARG A 110 -0.45 21.07 14.15
C ARG A 110 0.43 22.02 14.95
N LEU A 111 1.06 21.54 16.03
CA LEU A 111 2.08 22.32 16.73
C LEU A 111 3.38 22.40 15.91
N ALA A 112 3.84 21.30 15.32
CA ALA A 112 4.99 21.33 14.41
C ALA A 112 4.76 22.31 13.24
N GLU A 113 3.56 22.33 12.67
CA GLU A 113 3.16 23.31 11.65
C GLU A 113 3.18 24.75 12.17
N ALA A 114 2.60 25.02 13.35
CA ALA A 114 2.63 26.34 13.95
C ALA A 114 4.07 26.83 14.20
N ILE A 115 4.97 25.94 14.63
CA ILE A 115 6.40 26.25 14.81
C ILE A 115 7.03 26.68 13.48
N LEU A 116 6.79 25.93 12.40
CA LEU A 116 7.29 26.23 11.05
C LEU A 116 6.82 27.60 10.55
N LEU A 117 5.53 27.90 10.77
CA LEU A 117 4.87 29.06 10.17
C LEU A 117 5.01 30.35 10.99
N LYS A 118 5.12 30.25 12.33
CA LYS A 118 5.04 31.41 13.22
C LYS A 118 6.32 31.69 14.01
N THR A 119 7.39 30.90 13.81
CA THR A 119 8.66 31.08 14.53
C THR A 119 9.87 30.99 13.60
N ASN A 120 11.04 31.38 14.10
CA ASN A 120 12.34 31.17 13.43
C ASN A 120 13.08 29.93 13.98
N HIS A 121 12.38 29.05 14.68
CA HIS A 121 12.96 27.88 15.34
C HIS A 121 12.61 26.60 14.60
N CYS A 122 13.50 25.62 14.65
CA CYS A 122 13.28 24.32 14.03
C CYS A 122 12.60 23.35 15.00
N ILE A 123 13.02 23.29 16.28
CA ILE A 123 12.44 22.33 17.23
C ILE A 123 12.11 23.06 18.53
N LEU A 124 10.88 22.87 19.04
CA LEU A 124 10.48 23.24 20.40
C LEU A 124 10.08 21.98 21.19
N GLY A 125 10.35 21.95 22.49
CA GLY A 125 9.97 20.82 23.32
C GLY A 125 9.43 21.19 24.70
N GLY A 126 8.68 20.26 25.29
CA GLY A 126 8.17 20.33 26.66
C GLY A 126 7.30 21.57 26.90
N GLN A 127 7.42 22.12 28.11
CA GLN A 127 6.60 23.25 28.56
C GLN A 127 6.71 24.49 27.64
N GLY A 128 7.88 24.75 27.05
CA GLY A 128 8.05 25.88 26.14
C GLY A 128 7.26 25.71 24.84
N ALA A 129 7.18 24.48 24.31
CA ALA A 129 6.38 24.17 23.14
C ALA A 129 4.88 24.29 23.43
N GLU A 130 4.42 23.84 24.60
CA GLU A 130 3.02 23.98 25.01
C GLU A 130 2.64 25.44 25.28
N GLN A 131 3.51 26.23 25.90
CA GLN A 131 3.27 27.66 26.08
C GLN A 131 3.08 28.37 24.72
N PHE A 132 3.94 28.05 23.75
CA PHE A 132 3.78 28.54 22.39
C PHE A 132 2.50 28.02 21.72
N ALA A 133 2.10 26.76 21.96
CA ALA A 133 0.85 26.21 21.43
C ALA A 133 -0.39 26.99 21.92
N LEU A 134 -0.38 27.45 23.18
CA LEU A 134 -1.42 28.31 23.74
C LEU A 134 -1.48 29.66 23.01
N GLU A 135 -0.33 30.29 22.79
CA GLU A 135 -0.22 31.56 22.05
C GLU A 135 -0.64 31.40 20.58
N ALA A 136 -0.37 30.23 20.00
CA ALA A 136 -0.75 29.89 18.63
C ALA A 136 -2.23 29.53 18.48
N GLY A 137 -2.99 29.40 19.58
CA GLY A 137 -4.42 29.10 19.60
C GLY A 137 -4.76 27.62 19.35
N LEU A 138 -3.86 26.70 19.69
CA LEU A 138 -4.06 25.26 19.46
C LEU A 138 -4.90 24.60 20.57
N GLU A 139 -5.59 23.51 20.21
CA GLU A 139 -6.44 22.75 21.13
C GLU A 139 -5.60 21.93 22.11
N PHE A 140 -5.87 22.14 23.40
CA PHE A 140 -5.35 21.30 24.48
C PHE A 140 -6.36 20.21 24.84
N CYS A 141 -5.85 19.09 25.32
CA CYS A 141 -6.67 18.01 25.88
C CYS A 141 -6.18 17.58 27.26
N GLU A 142 -7.07 16.91 27.98
CA GLU A 142 -6.70 16.16 29.18
C GLU A 142 -5.90 14.92 28.80
N GLU A 143 -5.02 14.46 29.69
CA GLU A 143 -4.14 13.31 29.44
C GLU A 143 -4.91 12.03 29.07
N ASN A 144 -6.12 11.85 29.64
CA ASN A 144 -6.99 10.72 29.34
C ASN A 144 -7.48 10.68 27.88
N TYR A 145 -7.35 11.76 27.10
CA TYR A 145 -7.66 11.74 25.68
C TYR A 145 -6.78 10.73 24.90
N PHE A 146 -5.50 10.60 25.29
CA PHE A 146 -4.56 9.71 24.62
C PHE A 146 -4.74 8.24 25.00
N TYR A 147 -5.41 7.98 26.13
CA TYR A 147 -5.55 6.67 26.71
C TYR A 147 -6.38 5.71 25.86
N THR A 148 -5.89 4.47 25.76
CA THR A 148 -6.70 3.32 25.34
C THR A 148 -6.38 2.11 26.21
N GLU A 149 -7.37 1.26 26.45
CA GLU A 149 -7.19 0.04 27.25
C GLU A 149 -6.11 -0.87 26.65
N ARG A 150 -6.05 -0.95 25.31
CA ARG A 150 -5.06 -1.73 24.58
C ARG A 150 -3.62 -1.30 24.92
N ARG A 151 -3.34 0.00 24.92
CA ARG A 151 -2.00 0.53 25.24
C ARG A 151 -1.65 0.34 26.72
N SER A 152 -2.65 0.44 27.60
CA SER A 152 -2.48 0.16 29.04
C SER A 152 -2.09 -1.30 29.28
N LYS A 153 -2.76 -2.25 28.61
CA LYS A 153 -2.37 -3.66 28.63
C LYS A 153 -0.95 -3.86 28.10
N GLY A 154 -0.57 -3.16 27.03
CA GLY A 154 0.78 -3.15 26.48
C GLY A 154 1.85 -2.71 27.49
N LEU A 155 1.64 -1.59 28.19
CA LEU A 155 2.56 -1.14 29.24
C LEU A 155 2.65 -2.15 30.39
N ASN A 156 1.51 -2.69 30.84
CA ASN A 156 1.51 -3.67 31.93
C ASN A 156 2.28 -4.95 31.55
N ALA A 157 2.14 -5.43 30.31
CA ALA A 157 2.93 -6.54 29.79
C ALA A 157 4.43 -6.20 29.77
N PHE A 158 4.80 -5.00 29.31
CA PHE A 158 6.18 -4.50 29.32
C PHE A 158 6.81 -4.46 30.72
N LEU A 159 6.07 -3.96 31.71
CA LEU A 159 6.55 -3.87 33.09
C LEU A 159 6.71 -5.25 33.72
N LYS A 160 5.78 -6.18 33.45
CA LYS A 160 5.87 -7.58 33.90
C LYS A 160 7.07 -8.32 33.29
N ALA A 161 7.39 -8.02 32.03
CA ALA A 161 8.56 -8.58 31.34
C ALA A 161 9.92 -7.99 31.82
N GLY A 162 9.95 -7.19 32.89
CA GLY A 162 11.19 -6.70 33.49
C GLY A 162 11.84 -5.54 32.75
N LYS A 163 11.06 -4.71 32.04
CA LYS A 163 11.53 -3.52 31.31
C LYS A 163 12.57 -3.82 30.22
N SER A 164 12.55 -5.02 29.64
CA SER A 164 13.40 -5.38 28.51
C SER A 164 12.57 -5.97 27.38
N PHE A 165 12.35 -5.16 26.33
CA PHE A 165 11.95 -5.68 25.01
C PHE A 165 13.16 -5.99 24.11
N ARG A 166 14.37 -5.49 24.45
CA ARG A 166 15.58 -5.65 23.63
C ARG A 166 16.09 -7.09 23.50
N LYS A 167 15.50 -8.07 24.20
CA LYS A 167 15.96 -9.47 24.21
C LYS A 167 14.92 -10.51 23.80
N SER A 168 13.70 -10.12 23.46
CA SER A 168 12.64 -11.09 23.17
C SER A 168 12.33 -11.17 21.68
N HIS A 169 13.21 -11.81 20.92
CA HIS A 169 12.79 -12.59 19.74
C HIS A 169 12.01 -13.85 20.14
N SER A 170 11.77 -14.07 21.44
CA SER A 170 11.26 -15.33 22.01
C SER A 170 10.14 -15.13 23.04
N LEU A 171 9.25 -14.14 22.88
CA LEU A 171 7.97 -14.14 23.60
C LEU A 171 6.93 -14.89 22.75
N GLN A 172 7.14 -16.20 22.58
CA GLN A 172 6.21 -17.08 21.88
C GLN A 172 5.36 -17.97 22.81
N ASN A 173 5.49 -17.90 24.15
CA ASN A 173 4.91 -18.95 25.01
C ASN A 173 4.05 -18.55 26.22
N ASP A 174 3.76 -17.27 26.46
CA ASP A 174 3.07 -16.87 27.70
C ASP A 174 1.61 -16.43 27.52
N GLY A 175 0.97 -16.71 26.38
CA GLY A 175 -0.45 -16.40 26.15
C GLY A 175 -0.80 -14.89 26.17
N ASN A 176 0.20 -14.02 26.24
CA ASN A 176 0.07 -12.56 26.10
C ASN A 176 0.45 -12.20 24.67
N SER A 177 -0.54 -11.84 23.84
CA SER A 177 -0.32 -11.54 22.42
C SER A 177 0.65 -10.37 22.22
N CYS A 178 1.52 -10.52 21.21
CA CYS A 178 2.48 -9.51 20.77
C CYS A 178 1.80 -8.21 20.32
N PHE A 179 0.51 -8.31 19.98
CA PHE A 179 -0.36 -7.24 19.50
C PHE A 179 -0.46 -6.01 20.42
N TYR A 180 -0.25 -6.14 21.73
CA TYR A 180 -0.45 -5.04 22.67
C TYR A 180 0.69 -4.01 22.72
N GLY A 181 1.88 -4.36 22.23
CA GLY A 181 3.12 -3.60 22.50
C GLY A 181 3.64 -2.72 21.37
N SER A 182 3.19 -2.92 20.14
CA SER A 182 3.83 -2.33 18.96
C SER A 182 2.80 -1.95 17.88
N ALA A 183 2.45 -0.67 17.81
CA ALA A 183 2.14 -0.08 16.51
C ALA A 183 2.95 1.22 16.45
N GLY A 184 3.67 1.41 15.35
CA GLY A 184 4.76 2.38 15.24
C GLY A 184 4.28 3.81 15.01
N THR A 185 5.25 4.69 14.82
CA THR A 185 5.08 6.07 14.34
C THR A 185 4.20 6.13 13.10
N VAL A 186 3.38 7.17 12.98
CA VAL A 186 2.58 7.47 11.78
C VAL A 186 3.22 8.59 10.97
N GLY A 187 2.89 8.68 9.68
CA GLY A 187 3.41 9.75 8.84
C GLY A 187 2.86 9.73 7.42
N ALA A 188 3.16 10.79 6.67
CA ALA A 188 2.72 10.97 5.30
C ALA A 188 3.82 11.60 4.43
N VAL A 189 3.79 11.32 3.13
CA VAL A 189 4.54 12.03 2.10
C VAL A 189 3.63 12.36 0.93
N THR A 190 3.74 13.58 0.39
CA THR A 190 2.83 14.11 -0.63
C THR A 190 3.59 14.78 -1.77
N LEU A 191 3.04 14.69 -2.99
CA LEU A 191 3.47 15.36 -4.21
C LEU A 191 2.27 16.10 -4.82
N ASP A 192 2.37 17.41 -5.00
CA ASP A 192 1.32 18.23 -5.62
C ASP A 192 1.49 18.34 -7.15
N GLN A 193 0.51 18.98 -7.79
CA GLN A 193 0.52 19.26 -9.23
C GLN A 193 1.66 20.19 -9.67
N MET A 194 2.23 20.97 -8.75
CA MET A 194 3.37 21.86 -9.00
C MET A 194 4.71 21.12 -8.88
N GLY A 195 4.71 19.87 -8.43
CA GLY A 195 5.90 19.07 -8.19
C GLY A 195 6.60 19.39 -6.88
N HIS A 196 5.91 20.04 -5.93
CA HIS A 196 6.42 20.20 -4.57
C HIS A 196 6.24 18.90 -3.78
N LEU A 197 7.05 18.74 -2.74
CA LEU A 197 7.04 17.56 -1.89
C LEU A 197 6.96 18.00 -0.43
N ALA A 198 6.30 17.19 0.41
CA ALA A 198 6.33 17.36 1.85
C ALA A 198 6.37 16.02 2.57
N SER A 199 6.85 16.06 3.81
CA SER A 199 6.84 14.90 4.71
C SER A 199 6.41 15.32 6.11
N THR A 200 5.67 14.44 6.77
CA THR A 200 5.19 14.58 8.15
C THR A 200 5.36 13.27 8.90
N SER A 201 5.57 13.36 10.21
CA SER A 201 5.66 12.21 11.11
C SER A 201 5.10 12.58 12.49
N SER A 202 4.45 11.64 13.18
CA SER A 202 3.90 11.83 14.54
C SER A 202 3.93 10.52 15.33
N THR A 203 4.21 10.58 16.64
CA THR A 203 4.37 9.39 17.48
C THR A 203 4.09 9.63 18.96
N GLY A 204 3.61 8.58 19.65
CA GLY A 204 3.67 8.46 21.11
C GLY A 204 5.02 7.92 21.62
N GLY A 205 5.93 7.54 20.72
CA GLY A 205 7.23 6.94 21.03
C GLY A 205 7.15 5.43 21.23
N THR A 206 7.95 4.89 22.13
CA THR A 206 8.02 3.44 22.41
C THR A 206 7.38 3.10 23.76
N THR A 207 6.68 1.97 23.82
CA THR A 207 6.06 1.48 25.07
C THR A 207 7.11 1.34 26.16
N GLY A 208 6.85 1.94 27.33
CA GLY A 208 7.76 1.88 28.47
C GLY A 208 9.01 2.75 28.33
N LYS A 209 9.02 3.72 27.40
CA LYS A 209 10.10 4.70 27.28
C LYS A 209 10.36 5.44 28.59
N MET A 210 11.60 5.90 28.77
CA MET A 210 11.93 6.82 29.85
C MET A 210 11.25 8.17 29.59
N PRO A 211 10.64 8.81 30.61
CA PRO A 211 10.16 10.17 30.49
C PRO A 211 11.25 11.12 29.99
N GLY A 212 10.91 11.95 29.01
CA GLY A 212 11.81 12.88 28.33
C GLY A 212 12.59 12.28 27.15
N ARG A 213 12.40 10.99 26.83
CA ARG A 213 13.00 10.37 25.63
C ARG A 213 12.38 10.97 24.37
N LEU A 214 13.24 11.55 23.52
CA LEU A 214 12.88 12.10 22.21
C LEU A 214 12.94 11.01 21.13
N SER A 215 12.00 11.02 20.19
CA SER A 215 12.05 10.17 18.99
C SER A 215 12.75 10.84 17.80
N ASP A 216 13.15 10.02 16.83
CA ASP A 216 13.48 10.42 15.46
C ASP A 216 12.40 11.31 14.80
N THR A 217 11.14 11.10 15.16
CA THR A 217 9.96 11.80 14.65
C THR A 217 9.97 13.32 14.84
N CYS A 218 10.71 13.88 15.80
CA CYS A 218 10.84 15.35 15.95
C CYS A 218 12.11 15.92 15.31
N VAL A 219 12.96 15.07 14.71
CA VAL A 219 14.26 15.46 14.17
C VAL A 219 14.27 15.35 12.63
N PRO A 220 14.39 16.48 11.91
CA PRO A 220 14.51 16.46 10.45
C PRO A 220 15.73 15.65 10.01
N GLY A 221 15.55 14.82 8.98
CA GLY A 221 16.57 13.92 8.46
C GLY A 221 16.70 12.59 9.21
N ALA A 222 16.14 12.47 10.42
CA ALA A 222 16.06 11.20 11.14
C ALA A 222 14.74 10.48 10.82
N GLY A 223 13.61 10.98 11.34
CA GLY A 223 12.28 10.36 11.19
C GLY A 223 11.47 10.86 9.99
N TYR A 224 11.82 12.03 9.44
CA TYR A 224 11.18 12.58 8.24
C TYR A 224 12.17 13.47 7.47
N PHE A 225 11.99 13.58 6.16
CA PHE A 225 12.77 14.47 5.32
C PHE A 225 12.01 14.83 4.04
N ALA A 226 12.18 16.05 3.53
CA ALA A 226 11.70 16.44 2.22
C ALA A 226 12.62 17.47 1.58
N ASN A 227 12.87 17.33 0.28
CA ASN A 227 13.51 18.34 -0.55
C ASN A 227 12.82 18.39 -1.92
N LYS A 228 13.40 19.14 -2.87
CA LYS A 228 12.90 19.26 -4.25
C LYS A 228 12.93 17.97 -5.08
N PHE A 229 13.51 16.88 -4.56
CA PHE A 229 13.70 15.63 -5.28
C PHE A 229 12.83 14.51 -4.72
N LEU A 230 12.74 14.40 -3.40
CA LEU A 230 11.98 13.37 -2.72
C LEU A 230 11.53 13.76 -1.31
N ALA A 231 10.58 13.00 -0.78
CA ALA A 231 10.13 13.01 0.60
C ALA A 231 10.19 11.60 1.20
N VAL A 232 10.51 11.49 2.49
CA VAL A 232 10.63 10.22 3.23
C VAL A 232 10.05 10.39 4.63
N SER A 233 9.23 9.45 5.08
CA SER A 233 8.81 9.32 6.48
C SER A 233 9.14 7.92 7.00
N GLY A 234 9.81 7.85 8.14
CA GLY A 234 10.33 6.63 8.77
C GLY A 234 9.49 6.14 9.95
N THR A 235 9.61 4.85 10.26
CA THR A 235 8.98 4.21 11.41
C THR A 235 9.76 2.97 11.85
N GLY A 236 9.87 2.73 13.16
CA GLY A 236 10.61 1.60 13.72
C GLY A 236 11.39 1.99 14.99
N ASP A 237 12.58 1.43 15.16
CA ASP A 237 13.44 1.69 16.30
C ASP A 237 14.07 3.09 16.21
N GLY A 238 13.36 4.10 16.72
CA GLY A 238 13.71 5.52 16.54
C GLY A 238 15.12 5.93 16.97
N ASP A 239 15.72 5.25 17.96
CA ASP A 239 17.10 5.55 18.39
C ASP A 239 18.11 5.24 17.27
N PHE A 240 17.88 4.19 16.47
CA PHE A 240 18.70 3.86 15.30
C PHE A 240 18.45 4.82 14.14
N PHE A 241 17.20 5.24 13.91
CA PHE A 241 16.87 6.29 12.93
C PHE A 241 17.61 7.60 13.25
N LEU A 242 17.67 7.99 14.53
CA LEU A 242 18.45 9.15 15.00
C LEU A 242 19.95 8.98 14.76
N GLN A 243 20.53 7.84 15.16
CA GLN A 243 21.97 7.60 15.05
C GLN A 243 22.46 7.50 13.60
N ARG A 244 21.59 7.06 12.69
CA ARG A 244 21.94 6.75 11.29
C ARG A 244 21.36 7.75 10.28
N SER A 245 20.58 8.74 10.73
CA SER A 245 19.92 9.77 9.92
C SER A 245 19.22 9.21 8.69
N ILE A 246 18.42 8.15 8.88
CA ILE A 246 17.94 7.30 7.78
C ILE A 246 17.16 8.07 6.71
N CYS A 247 16.24 8.96 7.08
CA CYS A 247 15.44 9.70 6.08
C CYS A 247 16.30 10.64 5.22
N TYR A 248 17.30 11.31 5.81
CA TYR A 248 18.25 12.12 5.03
C TYR A 248 19.22 11.25 4.23
N ASP A 249 19.64 10.10 4.76
CA ASP A 249 20.55 9.17 4.08
C ASP A 249 19.93 8.66 2.77
N VAL A 250 18.64 8.32 2.76
CA VAL A 250 17.90 7.99 1.53
C VAL A 250 17.99 9.15 0.52
N ALA A 251 17.74 10.39 0.95
CA ALA A 251 17.85 11.56 0.09
C ALA A 251 19.26 11.75 -0.46
N ALA A 252 20.27 11.62 0.40
CA ALA A 252 21.67 11.76 0.04
C ALA A 252 22.13 10.67 -0.95
N VAL A 253 21.69 9.43 -0.78
CA VAL A 253 22.02 8.32 -1.68
C VAL A 253 21.38 8.52 -3.05
N VAL A 254 20.10 8.91 -3.11
CA VAL A 254 19.45 9.24 -4.40
C VAL A 254 20.13 10.44 -5.05
N GLU A 255 20.45 11.48 -4.29
CA GLU A 255 21.01 12.72 -4.84
C GLU A 255 22.48 12.58 -5.26
N TYR A 256 23.32 11.98 -4.42
CA TYR A 256 24.77 11.95 -4.62
C TYR A 256 25.22 10.68 -5.35
N ALA A 257 24.66 9.53 -5.03
CA ALA A 257 25.00 8.26 -5.68
C ALA A 257 24.12 7.94 -6.90
N LYS A 258 23.08 8.74 -7.16
CA LYS A 258 22.16 8.58 -8.32
C LYS A 258 21.45 7.23 -8.36
N MET A 259 21.27 6.60 -7.19
CA MET A 259 20.47 5.38 -7.07
C MET A 259 18.99 5.69 -7.27
N SER A 260 18.23 4.70 -7.74
CA SER A 260 16.77 4.86 -7.81
C SER A 260 16.17 4.99 -6.40
N LEU A 261 14.97 5.59 -6.32
CA LEU A 261 14.24 5.72 -5.05
C LEU A 261 14.10 4.36 -4.36
N LYS A 262 13.68 3.34 -5.11
CA LYS A 262 13.46 1.98 -4.60
C LYS A 262 14.75 1.40 -4.03
N GLU A 263 15.84 1.40 -4.79
CA GLU A 263 17.12 0.83 -4.34
C GLU A 263 17.67 1.55 -3.10
N ALA A 264 17.57 2.88 -3.06
CA ALA A 264 18.02 3.66 -1.90
C ALA A 264 17.22 3.33 -0.64
N CYS A 265 15.89 3.20 -0.78
CA CYS A 265 14.99 2.83 0.32
C CYS A 265 15.25 1.39 0.79
N GLU A 266 15.41 0.43 -0.13
CA GLU A 266 15.72 -0.97 0.19
C GLU A 266 17.09 -1.09 0.87
N HIS A 267 18.10 -0.37 0.40
CA HIS A 267 19.41 -0.35 1.05
C HIS A 267 19.34 0.24 2.47
N ALA A 268 18.58 1.33 2.67
CA ALA A 268 18.39 1.91 3.99
C ALA A 268 17.74 0.92 4.97
N VAL A 269 16.68 0.21 4.55
CA VAL A 269 15.91 -0.69 5.42
C VAL A 269 16.59 -2.05 5.62
N PHE A 270 17.02 -2.71 4.53
CA PHE A 270 17.50 -4.08 4.58
C PHE A 270 19.01 -4.21 4.81
N VAL A 271 19.78 -3.13 4.62
CA VAL A 271 21.23 -3.13 4.84
C VAL A 271 21.59 -2.27 6.04
N LYS A 272 21.26 -0.96 6.01
CA LYS A 272 21.66 -0.06 7.11
C LYS A 272 20.87 -0.29 8.40
N MET A 273 19.66 -0.83 8.31
CA MET A 273 18.77 -1.10 9.45
C MET A 273 18.54 -2.59 9.69
N ALA A 274 19.40 -3.46 9.15
CA ALA A 274 19.24 -4.92 9.23
C ALA A 274 19.22 -5.48 10.67
N ASP A 275 19.81 -4.77 11.63
CA ASP A 275 19.95 -5.16 13.04
C ASP A 275 18.87 -4.56 13.96
N CYS A 276 17.86 -3.91 13.40
CA CYS A 276 16.77 -3.26 14.14
C CYS A 276 15.47 -3.27 13.32
N HIS A 277 14.34 -2.97 13.96
CA HIS A 277 13.07 -2.86 13.23
C HIS A 277 12.99 -1.52 12.49
N ALA A 278 12.67 -1.57 11.22
CA ALA A 278 12.55 -0.40 10.36
C ALA A 278 11.55 -0.61 9.23
N GLY A 279 10.86 0.48 8.90
CA GLY A 279 10.13 0.68 7.67
C GLY A 279 10.10 2.16 7.33
N LEU A 280 9.80 2.46 6.06
CA LEU A 280 9.62 3.84 5.62
C LEU A 280 8.68 3.89 4.43
N ILE A 281 8.10 5.06 4.21
CA ILE A 281 7.49 5.44 2.94
C ILE A 281 8.32 6.55 2.31
N ALA A 282 8.47 6.51 0.99
CA ALA A 282 9.16 7.54 0.24
C ALA A 282 8.46 7.82 -1.08
N LEU A 283 8.58 9.07 -1.54
CA LEU A 283 7.96 9.57 -2.75
C LEU A 283 8.94 10.51 -3.47
N ASP A 284 9.14 10.31 -4.77
CA ASP A 284 9.96 11.21 -5.59
C ASP A 284 9.13 12.20 -6.43
N ARG A 285 9.80 13.20 -7.00
CA ARG A 285 9.21 14.22 -7.89
C ARG A 285 8.59 13.67 -9.20
N ASN A 286 8.77 12.39 -9.50
CA ASN A 286 8.18 11.73 -10.65
C ASN A 286 6.89 10.99 -10.28
N GLY A 287 6.56 10.90 -8.99
CA GLY A 287 5.40 10.17 -8.49
C GLY A 287 5.68 8.71 -8.15
N ASN A 288 6.96 8.30 -8.15
CA ASN A 288 7.31 6.93 -7.76
C ASN A 288 7.23 6.81 -6.23
N VAL A 289 6.61 5.73 -5.76
CA VAL A 289 6.48 5.42 -4.33
C VAL A 289 7.32 4.19 -3.96
N ALA A 290 7.97 4.23 -2.79
CA ALA A 290 8.66 3.08 -2.20
C ALA A 290 8.26 2.92 -0.73
N CYS A 291 7.92 1.68 -0.33
CA CYS A 291 7.44 1.37 1.02
C CYS A 291 8.15 0.14 1.65
N PRO A 292 9.50 0.04 1.69
CA PRO A 292 10.17 -1.12 2.28
C PRO A 292 10.08 -1.15 3.81
N PHE A 293 10.01 -2.36 4.36
CA PHE A 293 10.06 -2.63 5.79
C PHE A 293 10.67 -4.01 6.06
N ASN A 294 11.38 -4.16 7.17
CA ASN A 294 12.04 -5.41 7.58
C ASN A 294 11.30 -6.16 8.71
N THR A 295 10.20 -5.59 9.21
CA THR A 295 9.27 -6.17 10.18
C THR A 295 8.26 -7.09 9.51
N GLU A 296 7.50 -7.88 10.26
CA GLU A 296 6.44 -8.76 9.71
C GLU A 296 5.33 -7.97 8.98
N GLY A 297 5.03 -6.77 9.47
CA GLY A 297 4.13 -5.84 8.80
C GLY A 297 4.49 -4.38 9.01
N MET A 298 3.96 -3.55 8.13
CA MET A 298 3.92 -2.10 8.23
C MET A 298 2.58 -1.63 7.69
N PHE A 299 1.77 -0.98 8.52
CA PHE A 299 0.51 -0.36 8.09
C PHE A 299 0.84 0.76 7.09
N HIS A 300 0.42 0.66 5.83
CA HIS A 300 0.64 1.74 4.85
C HIS A 300 -0.39 1.75 3.73
N ALA A 301 -0.58 2.93 3.14
CA ALA A 301 -1.36 3.10 1.92
C ALA A 301 -0.67 4.10 1.00
N TYR A 302 -0.87 3.97 -0.31
CA TYR A 302 -0.33 4.90 -1.27
C TYR A 302 -1.18 5.00 -2.54
N LEU A 303 -1.00 6.11 -3.25
CA LEU A 303 -1.60 6.42 -4.53
C LEU A 303 -0.52 6.99 -5.45
N MET A 304 -0.22 6.28 -6.53
CA MET A 304 0.67 6.75 -7.60
C MET A 304 -0.15 7.45 -8.71
N PRO A 305 0.47 8.29 -9.55
CA PRO A 305 -0.25 9.00 -10.60
C PRO A 305 -0.97 8.05 -11.56
N ASN A 306 -2.28 8.25 -11.74
CA ASN A 306 -3.15 7.44 -12.60
C ASN A 306 -3.28 5.96 -12.18
N GLU A 307 -2.98 5.65 -10.92
CA GLU A 307 -3.19 4.31 -10.35
C GLU A 307 -4.33 4.31 -9.32
N GLU A 308 -4.71 3.13 -8.86
CA GLU A 308 -5.66 2.96 -7.77
C GLU A 308 -4.98 3.09 -6.41
N ILE A 309 -5.76 3.37 -5.37
CA ILE A 309 -5.27 3.38 -3.99
C ILE A 309 -4.90 1.96 -3.59
N ALA A 310 -3.65 1.77 -3.18
CA ALA A 310 -3.18 0.53 -2.57
C ALA A 310 -3.15 0.68 -1.04
N VAL A 311 -3.65 -0.32 -0.32
CA VAL A 311 -3.58 -0.40 1.15
C VAL A 311 -2.97 -1.74 1.53
N ARG A 312 -1.90 -1.71 2.33
CA ARG A 312 -1.09 -2.88 2.67
C ARG A 312 -0.64 -2.87 4.13
N ILE A 313 -0.49 -4.06 4.69
CA ILE A 313 -0.01 -4.29 6.05
C ILE A 313 1.12 -5.33 6.04
N TRP A 314 0.98 -6.42 5.29
CA TRP A 314 1.87 -7.58 5.37
C TRP A 314 2.88 -7.67 4.22
N LYS A 315 4.00 -8.38 4.40
CA LYS A 315 5.04 -8.60 3.35
C LYS A 315 4.48 -9.19 2.05
N ASN A 316 3.50 -10.09 2.18
CA ASN A 316 2.88 -10.80 1.07
C ASN A 316 1.54 -10.18 0.65
N ASP A 317 1.21 -8.96 1.10
CA ASP A 317 0.08 -8.24 0.53
C ASP A 317 0.41 -7.93 -0.94
N ILE A 318 -0.11 -8.77 -1.84
CA ILE A 318 -0.26 -8.45 -3.27
C ILE A 318 -1.10 -7.17 -3.34
N VAL A 319 -0.94 -6.34 -4.39
CA VAL A 319 -1.82 -5.19 -4.64
C VAL A 319 -3.27 -5.71 -4.68
N GLY A 320 -3.92 -5.70 -3.52
CA GLY A 320 -5.33 -5.96 -3.39
C GLY A 320 -6.00 -4.74 -3.96
N ARG A 321 -6.46 -4.87 -5.21
CA ARG A 321 -7.56 -4.07 -5.72
C ARG A 321 -8.70 -4.24 -4.70
N MET A 322 -8.80 -3.34 -3.73
CA MET A 322 -10.00 -3.26 -2.91
C MET A 322 -11.06 -2.62 -3.79
N ALA A 323 -11.74 -3.52 -4.50
CA ALA A 323 -12.97 -3.29 -5.20
C ALA A 323 -13.91 -2.48 -4.31
N MET A 324 -14.40 -1.37 -4.86
CA MET A 324 -15.68 -0.85 -4.40
C MET A 324 -16.72 -1.94 -4.67
N GLN A 325 -17.48 -2.27 -3.62
CA GLN A 325 -18.58 -3.24 -3.56
C GLN A 325 -18.14 -4.70 -3.42
N GLU A 326 -18.74 -5.36 -2.43
CA GLU A 326 -18.69 -6.80 -2.19
C GLU A 326 -18.89 -7.58 -3.50
N GLU A 327 -17.84 -8.24 -4.01
CA GLU A 327 -18.01 -9.36 -4.93
C GLU A 327 -17.86 -10.67 -4.15
N PRO A 328 -18.86 -11.57 -4.21
CA PRO A 328 -18.80 -12.83 -3.48
C PRO A 328 -17.76 -13.75 -4.13
N MET A 329 -16.96 -14.42 -3.30
CA MET A 329 -16.20 -15.66 -3.62
C MET A 329 -14.80 -15.56 -4.27
N LEU A 330 -14.02 -14.48 -4.11
CA LEU A 330 -12.61 -14.46 -4.56
C LEU A 330 -11.55 -14.25 -3.47
N GLY A 331 -11.96 -14.15 -2.19
CA GLY A 331 -11.06 -14.02 -1.04
C GLY A 331 -10.44 -15.32 -0.50
N GLY A 332 -10.45 -16.41 -1.29
CA GLY A 332 -10.07 -17.74 -0.83
C GLY A 332 -9.03 -18.48 -1.67
N VAL A 333 -8.41 -17.83 -2.66
CA VAL A 333 -7.49 -18.50 -3.62
C VAL A 333 -6.31 -19.13 -2.89
N GLU A 334 -5.63 -18.41 -1.99
CA GLU A 334 -4.49 -18.94 -1.21
C GLU A 334 -4.89 -20.16 -0.37
N LEU A 335 -6.07 -20.12 0.27
CA LEU A 335 -6.60 -21.25 1.05
C LEU A 335 -6.92 -22.46 0.15
N LEU A 336 -7.45 -22.20 -1.05
CA LEU A 336 -7.74 -23.24 -2.03
C LEU A 336 -6.44 -23.84 -2.59
N GLU A 337 -5.41 -23.04 -2.84
CA GLU A 337 -4.08 -23.49 -3.24
C GLU A 337 -3.41 -24.36 -2.17
N GLU A 338 -3.46 -23.92 -0.90
CA GLU A 338 -2.94 -24.69 0.22
C GLU A 338 -3.66 -26.03 0.37
N LYS A 339 -5.00 -26.03 0.27
CA LYS A 339 -5.81 -27.27 0.27
C LYS A 339 -5.50 -28.16 -0.94
N GLU A 340 -5.21 -27.58 -2.10
CA GLU A 340 -4.83 -28.34 -3.32
C GLU A 340 -3.51 -29.08 -3.11
N LEU A 341 -2.51 -28.39 -2.56
CA LEU A 341 -1.19 -28.96 -2.26
C LEU A 341 -1.27 -30.11 -1.26
N GLN A 342 -2.27 -30.07 -0.38
CA GLN A 342 -2.55 -31.13 0.59
C GLN A 342 -3.44 -32.26 0.01
N GLY A 343 -3.98 -32.09 -1.20
CA GLY A 343 -4.74 -33.10 -1.93
C GLY A 343 -6.22 -33.23 -1.55
N PHE A 344 -6.82 -32.19 -0.96
CA PHE A 344 -8.15 -32.28 -0.31
C PHE A 344 -9.28 -31.49 -0.99
N LEU A 345 -9.07 -30.91 -2.16
CA LEU A 345 -10.10 -30.09 -2.79
C LEU A 345 -11.28 -30.92 -3.30
N SER A 346 -12.49 -30.44 -3.01
CA SER A 346 -13.73 -30.89 -3.63
C SER A 346 -13.84 -30.40 -5.08
N GLN A 347 -14.78 -30.98 -5.82
CA GLN A 347 -15.09 -30.59 -7.19
C GLN A 347 -15.49 -29.10 -7.32
N GLU A 348 -16.26 -28.59 -6.36
CA GLU A 348 -16.69 -27.19 -6.31
C GLU A 348 -15.48 -26.27 -6.10
N GLU A 349 -14.63 -26.60 -5.13
CA GLU A 349 -13.42 -25.84 -4.80
C GLU A 349 -12.40 -25.84 -5.96
N TYR A 350 -12.26 -26.94 -6.71
CA TYR A 350 -11.47 -26.96 -7.95
C TYR A 350 -12.05 -26.06 -9.04
N THR A 351 -13.39 -25.94 -9.10
CA THR A 351 -14.07 -25.07 -10.07
C THR A 351 -13.81 -23.60 -9.74
N GLU A 352 -13.88 -23.25 -8.44
CA GLU A 352 -13.59 -21.92 -7.94
C GLU A 352 -12.13 -21.51 -8.17
N LEU A 353 -11.18 -22.39 -7.81
CA LEU A 353 -9.76 -22.11 -7.99
C LEU A 353 -9.38 -21.94 -9.47
N LEU A 354 -9.94 -22.80 -10.34
CA LEU A 354 -9.72 -22.69 -11.78
C LEU A 354 -10.31 -21.41 -12.37
N ALA A 355 -11.50 -21.03 -11.93
CA ALA A 355 -12.16 -19.78 -12.32
C ALA A 355 -11.37 -18.55 -11.87
N ALA A 356 -10.78 -18.59 -10.67
CA ALA A 356 -9.95 -17.53 -10.13
C ALA A 356 -8.66 -17.31 -10.96
N TYR A 357 -7.93 -18.38 -11.31
CA TYR A 357 -6.76 -18.24 -12.20
C TYR A 357 -7.15 -17.66 -13.56
N ILE A 358 -8.30 -18.07 -14.12
CA ILE A 358 -8.79 -17.54 -15.38
C ILE A 358 -9.18 -16.07 -15.27
N SER A 359 -9.83 -15.65 -14.18
CA SER A 359 -10.22 -14.24 -13.97
C SER A 359 -9.01 -13.32 -13.77
N GLN A 360 -7.94 -13.83 -13.19
CA GLN A 360 -6.68 -13.10 -12.96
C GLN A 360 -5.72 -13.14 -14.16
N ASN A 361 -6.12 -13.77 -15.28
CA ASN A 361 -5.30 -13.98 -16.47
C ASN A 361 -4.02 -14.83 -16.21
N GLU A 362 -4.04 -15.69 -15.20
CA GLU A 362 -2.98 -16.64 -14.87
C GLU A 362 -3.18 -17.97 -15.62
N LEU A 363 -3.24 -17.90 -16.95
CA LEU A 363 -3.61 -19.03 -17.82
C LEU A 363 -2.66 -20.22 -17.69
N GLN A 364 -1.41 -19.99 -17.32
CA GLN A 364 -0.43 -21.04 -17.05
C GLN A 364 -0.79 -21.83 -15.78
N LEU A 365 -1.14 -21.14 -14.69
CA LEU A 365 -1.57 -21.79 -13.46
C LEU A 365 -2.88 -22.53 -13.66
N ALA A 366 -3.84 -21.94 -14.39
CA ALA A 366 -5.07 -22.61 -14.80
C ALA A 366 -4.80 -23.91 -15.57
N LEU A 367 -3.84 -23.89 -16.53
CA LEU A 367 -3.44 -25.08 -17.28
C LEU A 367 -2.79 -26.14 -16.39
N PHE A 368 -1.90 -25.75 -15.49
CA PHE A 368 -1.25 -26.68 -14.57
C PHE A 368 -2.25 -27.29 -13.60
N LEU A 369 -3.16 -26.49 -13.03
CA LEU A 369 -4.24 -26.96 -12.18
C LEU A 369 -5.13 -27.94 -12.96
N TRP A 370 -5.54 -27.60 -14.18
CA TRP A 370 -6.33 -28.51 -15.01
C TRP A 370 -5.66 -29.85 -15.23
N ARG A 371 -4.33 -29.90 -15.40
CA ARG A 371 -3.60 -31.16 -15.52
C ARG A 371 -3.61 -31.98 -14.22
N ARG A 372 -3.54 -31.31 -13.06
CA ARG A 372 -3.55 -31.96 -11.73
C ARG A 372 -4.92 -32.44 -11.28
N ILE A 373 -6.00 -31.77 -11.71
CA ILE A 373 -7.37 -32.16 -11.34
C ILE A 373 -7.63 -33.66 -11.67
N PRO A 374 -8.06 -34.47 -10.69
CA PRO A 374 -8.38 -35.88 -10.90
C PRO A 374 -9.39 -36.13 -12.02
N SER A 375 -9.16 -37.18 -12.82
CA SER A 375 -9.95 -37.46 -14.03
C SER A 375 -11.42 -37.81 -13.79
N HIS A 376 -11.77 -38.29 -12.60
CA HIS A 376 -13.16 -38.56 -12.22
C HIS A 376 -13.94 -37.25 -11.98
N LEU A 377 -13.35 -36.27 -11.28
CA LEU A 377 -13.96 -34.96 -11.02
C LEU A 377 -14.23 -34.16 -12.30
N LYS A 378 -13.38 -34.31 -13.32
CA LYS A 378 -13.60 -33.69 -14.65
C LYS A 378 -14.85 -34.21 -15.36
N LYS A 379 -15.25 -35.47 -15.10
CA LYS A 379 -16.41 -36.09 -15.75
C LYS A 379 -17.72 -35.81 -15.00
N GLU A 380 -17.63 -35.53 -13.71
CA GLU A 380 -18.76 -35.34 -12.81
C GLU A 380 -19.27 -33.89 -12.79
N SER A 381 -18.43 -32.90 -13.09
CA SER A 381 -18.81 -31.47 -13.10
C SER A 381 -19.09 -30.91 -14.49
N SER A 382 -20.30 -30.38 -14.69
CA SER A 382 -20.60 -29.57 -15.87
C SER A 382 -19.87 -28.22 -15.86
N ASP A 383 -19.70 -27.61 -14.69
CA ASP A 383 -19.18 -26.24 -14.53
C ASP A 383 -17.64 -26.21 -14.56
N LEU A 384 -16.97 -27.21 -13.98
CA LEU A 384 -15.51 -27.33 -14.04
C LEU A 384 -15.01 -27.52 -15.47
N THR A 385 -15.72 -28.35 -16.24
CA THR A 385 -15.39 -28.56 -17.65
C THR A 385 -15.68 -27.31 -18.46
N ALA A 386 -16.81 -26.64 -18.17
CA ALA A 386 -17.19 -25.41 -18.86
C ALA A 386 -16.20 -24.27 -18.64
N ILE A 387 -15.75 -24.07 -17.39
CA ILE A 387 -14.81 -22.99 -17.08
C ILE A 387 -13.45 -23.27 -17.72
N TRP A 388 -13.06 -24.54 -17.84
CA TRP A 388 -11.88 -24.91 -18.59
C TRP A 388 -12.01 -24.67 -20.11
N GLU A 389 -13.19 -24.83 -20.70
CA GLU A 389 -13.41 -24.44 -22.10
C GLU A 389 -13.10 -22.95 -22.33
N VAL A 390 -13.48 -22.08 -21.39
CA VAL A 390 -13.13 -20.65 -21.41
C VAL A 390 -11.60 -20.49 -21.38
N GLY A 391 -10.93 -21.16 -20.44
CA GLY A 391 -9.46 -21.14 -20.33
C GLY A 391 -8.73 -21.62 -21.59
N LYS A 392 -9.23 -22.66 -22.26
CA LYS A 392 -8.68 -23.15 -23.54
C LYS A 392 -8.78 -22.13 -24.65
N ASN A 393 -9.93 -21.46 -24.77
CA ASN A 393 -10.13 -20.42 -25.79
C ASN A 393 -9.21 -19.23 -25.52
N LEU A 394 -9.03 -18.82 -24.26
CA LEU A 394 -8.07 -17.77 -23.89
C LEU A 394 -6.62 -18.16 -24.21
N PHE A 395 -6.22 -19.40 -23.94
CA PHE A 395 -4.88 -19.89 -24.27
C PHE A 395 -4.58 -19.87 -25.78
N ARG A 396 -5.62 -20.01 -26.62
CA ARG A 396 -5.53 -19.90 -28.08
C ARG A 396 -5.69 -18.47 -28.60
N MET A 397 -5.88 -17.50 -27.70
CA MET A 397 -6.20 -16.10 -28.02
C MET A 397 -7.52 -15.94 -28.79
N GLU A 398 -8.46 -16.89 -28.63
CA GLU A 398 -9.78 -16.89 -29.24
C GLU A 398 -10.81 -16.20 -28.30
N TYR A 399 -10.64 -14.90 -28.05
CA TYR A 399 -11.40 -14.15 -27.04
C TYR A 399 -12.92 -14.15 -27.27
N SER A 400 -13.37 -14.07 -28.53
CA SER A 400 -14.79 -14.13 -28.86
C SER A 400 -15.40 -15.50 -28.53
N LEU A 401 -14.65 -16.59 -28.74
CA LEU A 401 -15.07 -17.93 -28.33
C LEU A 401 -15.01 -18.11 -26.80
N ALA A 402 -14.05 -17.48 -26.12
CA ALA A 402 -14.01 -17.47 -24.66
C ALA A 402 -15.23 -16.76 -24.06
N LEU A 403 -15.59 -15.60 -24.58
CA LEU A 403 -16.78 -14.84 -24.16
C LEU A 403 -18.08 -15.59 -24.51
N ALA A 404 -18.15 -16.23 -25.67
CA ALA A 404 -19.28 -17.07 -26.03
C ALA A 404 -19.43 -18.29 -25.10
N ALA A 405 -18.32 -18.89 -24.66
CA ALA A 405 -18.34 -20.01 -23.71
C ALA A 405 -18.87 -19.62 -22.32
N LEU A 406 -18.84 -18.33 -21.97
CA LEU A 406 -19.46 -17.81 -20.74
C LEU A 406 -20.99 -17.67 -20.87
N ASN A 407 -21.56 -17.70 -22.09
CA ASN A 407 -23.00 -17.56 -22.34
C ASN A 407 -23.72 -18.90 -22.27
N ARG A 408 -23.72 -19.50 -21.07
CA ARG A 408 -24.47 -20.71 -20.73
C ARG A 408 -25.18 -20.52 -19.40
N ASP A 409 -26.04 -21.47 -19.06
CA ASP A 409 -26.58 -21.54 -17.71
C ASP A 409 -25.48 -22.09 -16.77
N TRP A 410 -25.13 -21.28 -15.78
CA TRP A 410 -24.15 -21.59 -14.74
C TRP A 410 -24.88 -21.82 -13.42
N SER A 411 -24.32 -22.65 -12.54
CA SER A 411 -24.85 -22.76 -11.18
C SER A 411 -24.91 -21.40 -10.49
N ASP A 412 -25.85 -21.22 -9.55
CA ASP A 412 -26.07 -19.93 -8.88
C ASP A 412 -24.81 -19.39 -8.19
N LYS A 413 -23.93 -20.29 -7.72
CA LYS A 413 -22.62 -19.93 -7.15
C LYS A 413 -21.64 -19.38 -8.19
N MET A 414 -21.68 -19.89 -9.42
CA MET A 414 -20.74 -19.53 -10.49
C MET A 414 -21.14 -18.29 -11.28
N LYS A 415 -22.42 -17.92 -11.29
CA LYS A 415 -22.92 -16.71 -11.97
C LYS A 415 -22.12 -15.42 -11.68
N PRO A 416 -21.82 -15.06 -10.41
CA PRO A 416 -21.00 -13.87 -10.13
C PRO A 416 -19.57 -14.01 -10.68
N VAL A 417 -18.93 -15.16 -10.46
CA VAL A 417 -17.54 -15.42 -10.91
C VAL A 417 -17.40 -15.32 -12.43
N VAL A 418 -18.40 -15.82 -13.16
CA VAL A 418 -18.47 -15.76 -14.62
C VAL A 418 -18.56 -14.31 -15.12
N GLU A 419 -19.29 -13.45 -14.40
CA GLU A 419 -19.37 -12.02 -14.72
C GLU A 419 -18.02 -11.31 -14.50
N THR A 420 -17.32 -11.65 -13.41
CA THR A 420 -15.96 -11.15 -13.14
C THR A 420 -14.99 -11.57 -14.24
N ILE A 421 -15.03 -12.83 -14.69
CA ILE A 421 -14.21 -13.33 -15.81
C ILE A 421 -14.56 -12.59 -17.11
N ARG A 422 -15.85 -12.42 -17.40
CA ARG A 422 -16.31 -11.67 -18.58
C ARG A 422 -15.73 -10.25 -18.59
N THR A 423 -15.82 -9.57 -17.45
CA THR A 423 -15.30 -8.22 -17.27
C THR A 423 -13.77 -8.17 -17.42
N SER A 424 -13.06 -9.14 -16.85
CA SER A 424 -11.60 -9.26 -16.96
C SER A 424 -11.14 -9.46 -18.41
N ILE A 425 -11.76 -10.39 -19.15
CA ILE A 425 -11.44 -10.64 -20.57
C ILE A 425 -11.71 -9.38 -21.41
N ASN A 426 -12.86 -8.74 -21.22
CA ASN A 426 -13.19 -7.50 -21.93
C ASN A 426 -12.12 -6.42 -21.68
N ASN A 427 -11.78 -6.17 -20.41
CA ASN A 427 -10.75 -5.20 -20.04
C ASN A 427 -9.39 -5.52 -20.67
N TYR A 428 -8.97 -6.78 -20.63
CA TYR A 428 -7.71 -7.21 -21.22
C TYR A 428 -7.67 -6.95 -22.73
N VAL A 429 -8.73 -7.29 -23.46
CA VAL A 429 -8.81 -7.06 -24.92
C VAL A 429 -8.77 -5.55 -25.23
N PHE A 430 -9.50 -4.72 -24.49
CA PHE A 430 -9.45 -3.27 -24.67
C PHE A 430 -8.04 -2.70 -24.42
N THR A 431 -7.38 -3.10 -23.33
CA THR A 431 -6.01 -2.66 -23.03
C THR A 431 -4.99 -3.17 -24.05
N ALA A 432 -5.15 -4.38 -24.57
CA ALA A 432 -4.30 -4.89 -25.64
C ALA A 432 -4.47 -4.07 -26.94
N VAL A 433 -5.70 -3.68 -27.27
CA VAL A 433 -5.97 -2.83 -28.43
C VAL A 433 -5.41 -1.41 -28.24
N GLU A 434 -5.57 -0.84 -27.04
CA GLU A 434 -4.97 0.45 -26.67
C GLU A 434 -3.46 0.48 -26.87
N LYS A 435 -2.77 -0.63 -26.56
CA LYS A 435 -1.32 -0.74 -26.75
C LYS A 435 -0.89 -0.99 -28.19
N ALA A 436 -1.70 -1.71 -28.97
CA ALA A 436 -1.28 -2.24 -30.27
C ALA A 436 -1.77 -1.41 -31.47
N TYR A 437 -2.86 -0.64 -31.33
CA TYR A 437 -3.51 0.02 -32.45
C TYR A 437 -3.64 1.53 -32.23
N SER A 438 -3.02 2.32 -33.09
CA SER A 438 -3.30 3.77 -33.17
C SER A 438 -4.70 4.07 -33.71
N CYS A 439 -5.28 3.13 -34.46
CA CYS A 439 -6.63 3.16 -34.99
C CYS A 439 -7.13 1.73 -35.29
N ILE A 440 -8.40 1.43 -35.01
CA ILE A 440 -9.03 0.12 -35.23
C ILE A 440 -10.47 0.28 -35.74
N SER A 441 -10.89 -0.59 -36.66
CA SER A 441 -12.28 -0.57 -37.14
C SER A 441 -13.25 -1.09 -36.07
N VAL A 442 -14.43 -0.49 -35.96
CA VAL A 442 -15.49 -0.92 -35.04
C VAL A 442 -15.86 -2.38 -35.29
N LYS A 443 -15.92 -2.79 -36.56
CA LYS A 443 -16.16 -4.18 -36.97
C LYS A 443 -15.10 -5.17 -36.47
N SER A 444 -13.82 -4.80 -36.55
CA SER A 444 -12.72 -5.65 -36.06
C SER A 444 -12.77 -5.80 -34.55
N LEU A 445 -13.05 -4.70 -33.83
CA LEU A 445 -13.19 -4.72 -32.37
C LEU A 445 -14.41 -5.55 -31.92
N ALA A 446 -15.53 -5.39 -32.62
CA ALA A 446 -16.74 -6.18 -32.43
C ALA A 446 -16.48 -7.69 -32.62
N ALA A 447 -15.72 -8.05 -33.66
CA ALA A 447 -15.32 -9.43 -33.92
C ALA A 447 -14.39 -10.02 -32.83
N LEU A 448 -13.48 -9.21 -32.28
CA LEU A 448 -12.60 -9.63 -31.18
C LEU A 448 -13.37 -9.87 -29.88
N LEU A 449 -14.32 -9.00 -29.56
CA LEU A 449 -15.13 -9.08 -28.34
C LEU A 449 -16.39 -9.96 -28.49
N GLY A 450 -16.74 -10.38 -29.71
CA GLY A 450 -17.97 -11.13 -29.97
C GLY A 450 -19.25 -10.33 -29.64
N LYS A 451 -19.19 -9.01 -29.79
CA LYS A 451 -20.26 -8.06 -29.44
C LYS A 451 -20.84 -7.37 -30.69
N LEU A 452 -21.97 -6.70 -30.54
CA LEU A 452 -22.54 -5.85 -31.60
C LEU A 452 -21.71 -4.58 -31.75
N GLU A 453 -21.59 -4.06 -32.99
CA GLU A 453 -20.80 -2.86 -33.31
C GLU A 453 -21.24 -1.64 -32.48
N ASP A 454 -22.54 -1.43 -32.27
CA ASP A 454 -23.05 -0.33 -31.46
C ASP A 454 -22.63 -0.44 -29.98
N GLU A 455 -22.54 -1.66 -29.44
CA GLU A 455 -22.17 -1.91 -28.04
C GLU A 455 -20.69 -1.58 -27.80
N VAL A 456 -19.81 -2.08 -28.67
CA VAL A 456 -18.36 -1.79 -28.56
C VAL A 456 -18.06 -0.32 -28.84
N LEU A 457 -18.83 0.34 -29.70
CA LEU A 457 -18.70 1.77 -29.92
C LEU A 457 -18.98 2.56 -28.63
N GLN A 458 -20.09 2.28 -27.96
CA GLN A 458 -20.45 2.94 -26.70
C GLN A 458 -19.43 2.66 -25.58
N GLU A 459 -18.96 1.41 -25.45
CA GLU A 459 -17.93 1.05 -24.47
C GLU A 459 -16.59 1.74 -24.74
N SER A 460 -16.18 1.84 -25.99
CA SER A 460 -14.94 2.52 -26.39
C SER A 460 -15.00 4.02 -26.08
N LEU A 461 -16.12 4.68 -26.37
CA LEU A 461 -16.30 6.10 -26.05
C LEU A 461 -16.26 6.38 -24.54
N LYS A 462 -16.83 5.48 -23.71
CA LYS A 462 -16.74 5.59 -22.25
C LYS A 462 -15.30 5.46 -21.73
N ARG A 463 -14.44 4.74 -22.45
CA ARG A 463 -12.99 4.63 -22.16
C ARG A 463 -12.18 5.84 -22.65
N GLY A 464 -12.84 6.86 -23.20
CA GLY A 464 -12.19 8.05 -23.72
C GLY A 464 -11.57 7.88 -25.10
N TRP A 465 -11.85 6.77 -25.80
CA TRP A 465 -11.47 6.64 -27.20
C TRP A 465 -12.27 7.62 -28.05
N THR A 466 -11.71 8.06 -29.16
CA THR A 466 -12.38 9.02 -30.06
C THR A 466 -12.66 8.38 -31.42
N ALA A 467 -13.73 8.77 -32.10
CA ALA A 467 -13.92 8.38 -33.50
C ALA A 467 -12.79 8.96 -34.37
N ASP A 468 -12.39 8.23 -35.41
CA ASP A 468 -11.54 8.77 -36.47
C ASP A 468 -12.36 9.67 -37.43
N ASP A 469 -11.72 10.24 -38.44
CA ASP A 469 -12.38 11.00 -39.51
C ASP A 469 -13.44 10.14 -40.25
N ASP A 470 -13.25 8.82 -40.28
CA ASP A 470 -14.27 7.83 -40.64
C ASP A 470 -14.90 7.25 -39.36
N PRO A 471 -16.23 7.42 -39.14
CA PRO A 471 -16.92 6.93 -37.94
C PRO A 471 -16.93 5.41 -37.81
N SER A 472 -16.53 4.67 -38.84
CA SER A 472 -16.34 3.22 -38.80
C SER A 472 -15.06 2.81 -38.06
N TYR A 473 -14.24 3.78 -37.65
CA TYR A 473 -12.96 3.60 -36.99
C TYR A 473 -12.87 4.37 -35.68
N LEU A 474 -12.10 3.80 -34.75
CA LEU A 474 -11.86 4.34 -33.41
C LEU A 474 -10.36 4.54 -33.20
N LYS A 475 -9.99 5.63 -32.51
CA LYS A 475 -8.65 5.93 -32.01
C LYS A 475 -8.57 5.60 -30.52
N PRO A 476 -7.89 4.51 -30.13
CA PRO A 476 -7.67 4.19 -28.74
C PRO A 476 -6.81 5.22 -28.02
N VAL A 477 -7.05 5.39 -26.72
CA VAL A 477 -6.17 6.20 -25.86
C VAL A 477 -4.88 5.41 -25.66
N GLN A 478 -3.81 5.85 -26.32
CA GLN A 478 -2.51 5.21 -26.20
C GLN A 478 -1.97 5.40 -24.78
N PRO A 479 -1.51 4.33 -24.10
CA PRO A 479 -0.81 4.48 -22.84
C PRO A 479 0.49 5.26 -23.07
N VAL A 480 0.83 6.15 -22.14
CA VAL A 480 2.09 6.91 -22.20
C VAL A 480 3.24 5.93 -22.03
N VAL A 481 3.96 5.64 -23.11
CA VAL A 481 5.17 4.82 -23.08
C VAL A 481 6.27 5.64 -22.42
N ILE A 482 6.65 5.27 -21.19
CA ILE A 482 7.86 5.75 -20.55
C ILE A 482 8.96 4.75 -20.92
N GLU A 483 9.83 5.12 -21.87
CA GLU A 483 11.02 4.33 -22.18
C GLU A 483 11.98 4.38 -20.98
N ASP A 484 12.07 3.28 -20.24
CA ASP A 484 13.15 3.06 -19.28
C ASP A 484 14.32 2.37 -20.00
N PRO A 485 15.45 3.07 -20.26
CA PRO A 485 16.61 2.51 -20.93
C PRO A 485 17.33 1.41 -20.11
N ASN A 486 16.95 1.20 -18.84
CA ASN A 486 17.48 0.16 -17.97
C ASN A 486 16.47 -0.95 -17.65
N ALA A 487 15.26 -0.91 -18.23
CA ALA A 487 14.36 -2.04 -18.20
C ALA A 487 14.95 -3.16 -19.08
N GLU A 488 15.85 -3.96 -18.51
CA GLU A 488 16.07 -5.31 -19.01
C GLU A 488 14.72 -6.01 -19.02
N ASP A 489 14.18 -6.11 -20.24
CA ASP A 489 12.90 -6.67 -20.63
C ASP A 489 12.48 -7.80 -19.68
N ASP A 490 11.50 -7.51 -18.81
CA ASP A 490 10.98 -8.47 -17.83
C ASP A 490 10.45 -9.74 -18.53
N PHE A 491 10.09 -9.59 -19.82
CA PHE A 491 9.80 -10.67 -20.74
C PHE A 491 11.03 -11.54 -21.04
N VAL A 492 12.22 -10.96 -21.25
CA VAL A 492 13.48 -11.69 -21.46
C VAL A 492 13.94 -12.36 -20.17
N LYS A 493 13.77 -11.74 -19.00
CA LYS A 493 14.03 -12.41 -17.70
C LYS A 493 13.09 -13.57 -17.45
N THR A 494 11.81 -13.40 -17.78
CA THR A 494 10.79 -14.44 -17.73
C THR A 494 11.11 -15.58 -18.71
N MET A 495 11.50 -15.26 -19.94
CA MET A 495 11.95 -16.23 -20.95
C MET A 495 13.23 -16.96 -20.54
N ILE A 496 14.24 -16.26 -19.99
CA ILE A 496 15.48 -16.88 -19.49
C ILE A 496 15.20 -17.82 -18.32
N ARG A 497 14.29 -17.46 -17.40
CA ARG A 497 13.80 -18.36 -16.35
C ARG A 497 13.08 -19.58 -16.93
N GLN A 498 12.26 -19.39 -17.96
CA GLN A 498 11.54 -20.47 -18.64
C GLN A 498 12.51 -21.40 -19.40
N THR A 499 13.48 -20.88 -20.14
CA THR A 499 14.46 -21.69 -20.90
C THR A 499 15.37 -22.48 -19.96
N LYS A 500 15.86 -21.86 -18.87
CA LYS A 500 16.65 -22.58 -17.84
C LYS A 500 15.86 -23.65 -17.10
N PHE A 501 14.54 -23.52 -17.01
CA PHE A 501 13.68 -24.55 -16.47
C PHE A 501 13.56 -25.72 -17.46
N PHE A 502 13.21 -25.46 -18.73
CA PHE A 502 13.09 -26.50 -19.77
C PHE A 502 14.37 -27.30 -20.02
N GLU A 503 15.55 -26.68 -19.92
CA GLU A 503 16.84 -27.38 -20.06
C GLU A 503 17.13 -28.34 -18.90
N ASN A 504 16.50 -28.15 -17.73
CA ASN A 504 16.68 -29.01 -16.55
C ASN A 504 15.56 -30.05 -16.36
N THR A 505 14.42 -29.92 -17.04
CA THR A 505 13.28 -30.85 -16.92
C THR A 505 13.08 -31.78 -18.13
N LEU A 506 13.97 -31.74 -19.14
CA LEU A 506 13.92 -32.65 -20.30
C LEU A 506 14.90 -33.85 -20.19
N THR A 507 15.43 -34.11 -19.00
CA THR A 507 16.24 -35.31 -18.70
C THR A 507 15.59 -36.32 -17.76
N GLU A 508 14.30 -36.16 -17.43
CA GLU A 508 13.45 -37.19 -16.80
C GLU A 508 12.05 -37.15 -17.41
#